data_AF-A0AAP0V8P9-F1
#
_entry.id   AF-A0AAP0V8P9-F1
#
_cell.length_a   1.000
_cell.length_b   1.000
_cell.length_c   1.000
_cell.angle_alpha   90.00
_cell.angle_beta   90.00
_cell.angle_gamma   90.00
#
_symmetry.space_group_name_H-M   'P 1'
#
loop_
_entity.id
_entity.type
_entity.pdbx_description
1 polymer ?
#
loop_
_entity_poly.entity_id
_entity_poly.type
_entity_poly.pdbx_seq_one_letter_code
_entity_poly.pdbx_strand_id
1 'polypeptide(L)'
;MKPKLLFSLFAIAIMLMAALPTQAQKNEAYVVVSDDGATLTFYYDAQKSSRTGTVYGIKETRYQGRCPAWAGVPEANNTWTTTVVFDTSFKNYRPTTTRCWFGDCKALKNITGWENLNTSEVTDMTEMFFACTSLTSLDLSNFNTANVTNMSMMFMHCIALTALDLSSFNTKNVTNMRYMFFNCKALSSLNLSSFNTKNVRNMSSMFSVCANMTSINISNFNTENVTDMEEMFMSCTKLTSLNLSNFNTAKVTRMGNMFRACSNLTALDLSSFNTANTINMGEMFNECQNLTSLNLSSFNTTNVTCMANMFRGCSSLKSLDLSNFNTAKVGFMDNMFDGCISLTTLNISSFNTKEVIHMRSMFRNCKKLTSLDLTNFNTKGTVSFSEMFSHCESLTTIYCNDAWNCSTTKDMFSFCEKLKGAVAYDKNKTDGSMANPDTGYFTRKTPSGISAGMSSNNATVRTIYSVNGKKQKELQRGVNIVRMSDGTIRKVIK
;
A
#
# COMPACT_ATOMS: atom_id res chain seq x y z
N MET A 1 -34.79 -87.62 25.42
CA MET A 1 -36.12 -87.65 26.05
C MET A 1 -35.96 -87.52 27.55
N LYS A 2 -36.87 -86.78 28.19
CA LYS A 2 -37.13 -86.66 29.64
C LYS A 2 -36.31 -85.64 30.44
N PRO A 3 -36.93 -85.00 31.47
CA PRO A 3 -37.19 -83.56 31.44
C PRO A 3 -36.78 -82.79 32.72
N LYS A 4 -37.01 -81.47 32.66
CA LYS A 4 -37.12 -80.45 33.71
C LYS A 4 -37.58 -80.95 35.10
N LEU A 5 -37.11 -80.33 36.19
CA LEU A 5 -37.82 -79.25 36.92
C LEU A 5 -37.10 -78.96 38.27
N LEU A 6 -36.80 -77.66 38.46
CA LEU A 6 -36.88 -76.85 39.67
C LEU A 6 -35.77 -76.73 40.75
N PHE A 7 -35.71 -75.46 41.15
CA PHE A 7 -35.41 -74.83 42.44
C PHE A 7 -34.02 -74.21 42.65
N SER A 8 -34.09 -72.88 42.57
CA SER A 8 -33.23 -71.85 43.13
C SER A 8 -32.78 -72.10 44.56
N LEU A 9 -31.51 -71.78 44.83
CA LEU A 9 -31.00 -70.96 45.94
C LEU A 9 -29.50 -71.20 46.04
N PHE A 10 -28.68 -70.15 45.85
CA PHE A 10 -27.38 -69.88 46.52
C PHE A 10 -26.80 -68.64 45.81
N ALA A 11 -27.01 -67.45 46.35
CA ALA A 11 -26.14 -66.79 47.33
C ALA A 11 -25.08 -65.91 46.65
N ILE A 12 -25.42 -64.61 46.60
CA ILE A 12 -24.57 -63.45 46.89
C ILE A 12 -23.07 -63.77 46.99
N ALA A 13 -22.33 -63.49 45.92
CA ALA A 13 -20.91 -63.17 45.98
C ALA A 13 -20.73 -61.77 45.39
N ILE A 14 -21.03 -60.77 46.22
CA ILE A 14 -20.56 -59.40 46.04
C ILE A 14 -19.03 -59.48 46.15
N MET A 15 -18.35 -59.64 45.01
CA MET A 15 -16.93 -59.32 44.91
C MET A 15 -16.84 -57.81 44.75
N LEU A 16 -16.54 -57.16 45.87
CA LEU A 16 -15.89 -55.86 45.91
C LEU A 16 -14.67 -55.88 44.97
N MET A 17 -14.83 -55.40 43.73
CA MET A 17 -13.76 -54.66 43.10
C MET A 17 -13.91 -53.23 43.58
N ALA A 18 -12.99 -52.85 44.47
CA ALA A 18 -12.83 -51.53 45.00
C ALA A 18 -13.03 -50.49 43.88
N ALA A 19 -14.01 -49.61 44.07
CA ALA A 19 -13.97 -48.30 43.46
C ALA A 19 -12.70 -47.63 43.98
N LEU A 20 -11.60 -47.79 43.23
CA LEU A 20 -10.52 -46.82 43.26
C LEU A 20 -11.19 -45.45 43.15
N PRO A 21 -10.80 -44.45 43.95
CA PRO A 21 -11.24 -43.09 43.65
C PRO A 21 -10.82 -42.86 42.21
N THR A 22 -11.80 -42.69 41.31
CA THR A 22 -11.53 -42.27 39.94
C THR A 22 -10.70 -41.01 40.08
N GLN A 23 -9.40 -41.14 39.84
CA GLN A 23 -8.49 -40.00 39.76
C GLN A 23 -9.20 -39.03 38.83
N ALA A 24 -9.71 -37.90 39.36
CA ALA A 24 -10.54 -37.00 38.59
C ALA A 24 -9.78 -36.67 37.31
N GLN A 25 -10.20 -37.27 36.19
CA GLN A 25 -9.41 -37.28 34.98
C GLN A 25 -9.41 -35.83 34.52
N LYS A 26 -8.21 -35.24 34.51
CA LYS A 26 -8.05 -33.80 34.29
C LYS A 26 -8.58 -33.48 32.90
N ASN A 27 -9.47 -32.49 32.80
CA ASN A 27 -9.94 -32.03 31.50
C ASN A 27 -8.76 -31.61 30.63
N GLU A 28 -8.75 -32.11 29.40
CA GLU A 28 -7.80 -31.73 28.36
C GLU A 28 -8.56 -31.00 27.26
N ALA A 29 -7.92 -29.98 26.68
CA ALA A 29 -8.45 -29.33 25.48
C ALA A 29 -7.82 -29.99 24.25
N TYR A 30 -8.66 -30.36 23.30
CA TYR A 30 -8.26 -31.08 22.09
C TYR A 30 -9.26 -30.84 20.96
N VAL A 31 -8.83 -31.18 19.75
CA VAL A 31 -9.62 -31.08 18.52
C VAL A 31 -9.74 -32.48 17.92
N VAL A 32 -10.95 -32.87 17.54
CA VAL A 32 -11.23 -34.12 16.83
C VAL A 32 -11.60 -33.78 15.40
N VAL A 33 -10.94 -34.45 14.46
CA VAL A 33 -11.32 -34.45 13.05
C VAL A 33 -12.12 -35.72 12.78
N SER A 34 -13.32 -35.59 12.20
CA SER A 34 -14.11 -36.74 11.78
C SER A 34 -13.35 -37.63 10.79
N ASP A 35 -13.74 -38.91 10.68
CA ASP A 35 -13.04 -39.87 9.82
C ASP A 35 -13.07 -39.48 8.32
N ASP A 36 -14.14 -38.83 7.88
CA ASP A 36 -14.26 -38.24 6.54
C ASP A 36 -13.56 -36.87 6.40
N GLY A 37 -13.06 -36.34 7.52
CA GLY A 37 -12.44 -35.05 7.62
C GLY A 37 -13.39 -33.83 7.67
N ALA A 38 -14.65 -34.00 7.32
CA ALA A 38 -15.56 -32.89 7.04
C ALA A 38 -15.79 -31.97 8.24
N THR A 39 -15.60 -32.47 9.47
CA THR A 39 -15.90 -31.75 10.72
C THR A 39 -14.68 -31.69 11.65
N LEU A 40 -14.38 -30.49 12.14
CA LEU A 40 -13.47 -30.26 13.27
C LEU A 40 -14.28 -29.94 14.53
N THR A 41 -14.15 -30.72 15.59
CA THR A 41 -14.85 -30.48 16.86
C THR A 41 -13.87 -30.20 18.00
N PHE A 42 -14.05 -29.07 18.68
CA PHE A 42 -13.26 -28.64 19.83
C PHE A 42 -13.92 -29.09 21.13
N TYR A 43 -13.14 -29.74 22.01
CA TYR A 43 -13.58 -30.28 23.29
C TYR A 43 -12.68 -29.83 24.45
N TYR A 44 -13.25 -29.75 25.65
CA TYR A 44 -12.51 -29.56 26.90
C TYR A 44 -13.08 -30.42 28.03
N ASP A 45 -12.71 -31.69 28.02
CA ASP A 45 -13.22 -32.71 28.93
C ASP A 45 -12.19 -33.83 29.15
N ALA A 46 -12.58 -34.87 29.90
CA ALA A 46 -11.78 -36.05 30.18
C ALA A 46 -11.92 -37.18 29.14
N GLN A 47 -12.64 -36.96 28.04
CA GLN A 47 -13.04 -38.00 27.08
C GLN A 47 -12.10 -38.12 25.88
N LYS A 48 -10.94 -37.46 25.89
CA LYS A 48 -9.99 -37.45 24.76
C LYS A 48 -9.65 -38.86 24.23
N SER A 49 -9.44 -39.83 25.12
CA SER A 49 -9.06 -41.20 24.77
C SER A 49 -10.22 -42.06 24.24
N SER A 50 -11.47 -41.63 24.41
CA SER A 50 -12.66 -42.35 23.92
C SER A 50 -13.19 -41.78 22.60
N ARG A 51 -12.64 -40.67 22.09
CA ARG A 51 -13.06 -40.07 20.82
C ARG A 51 -12.60 -40.90 19.62
N THR A 52 -13.46 -41.00 18.62
CA THR A 52 -13.16 -41.56 17.29
C THR A 52 -12.77 -40.44 16.32
N GLY A 53 -11.98 -40.76 15.29
CA GLY A 53 -11.39 -39.76 14.39
C GLY A 53 -9.93 -39.45 14.71
N THR A 54 -9.37 -38.45 14.01
CA THR A 54 -8.00 -37.99 14.28
C THR A 54 -8.04 -36.96 15.40
N VAL A 55 -7.33 -37.22 16.50
CA VAL A 55 -7.34 -36.37 17.69
C VAL A 55 -6.02 -35.60 17.80
N TYR A 56 -6.11 -34.28 17.88
CA TYR A 56 -4.99 -33.38 18.11
C TYR A 56 -5.09 -32.73 19.49
N GLY A 57 -4.00 -32.65 20.23
CA GLY A 57 -3.96 -31.80 21.42
C GLY A 57 -4.13 -30.32 21.03
N ILE A 58 -4.82 -29.49 21.83
CA ILE A 58 -5.03 -28.07 21.47
C ILE A 58 -3.72 -27.27 21.32
N LYS A 59 -2.63 -27.76 21.93
CA LYS A 59 -1.28 -27.18 21.88
C LYS A 59 -0.36 -27.91 20.89
N GLU A 60 -0.86 -28.93 20.21
CA GLU A 60 -0.08 -29.64 19.20
C GLU A 60 0.07 -28.76 17.97
N THR A 61 1.28 -28.68 17.45
CA THR A 61 1.65 -27.74 16.39
C THR A 61 2.30 -28.42 15.22
N ARG A 62 2.19 -27.79 14.05
CA ARG A 62 2.93 -28.10 12.83
C ARG A 62 3.58 -26.83 12.29
N TYR A 63 4.24 -26.94 11.13
CA TYR A 63 4.82 -25.80 10.42
C TYR A 63 5.78 -24.99 11.31
N GLN A 64 6.83 -25.66 11.79
CA GLN A 64 7.85 -25.09 12.67
C GLN A 64 7.28 -24.51 13.97
N GLY A 65 6.19 -25.09 14.49
CA GLY A 65 5.54 -24.65 15.73
C GLY A 65 4.62 -23.43 15.60
N ARG A 66 4.41 -22.93 14.36
CA ARG A 66 3.67 -21.69 14.11
C ARG A 66 2.16 -21.86 14.16
N CYS A 67 1.65 -22.96 13.63
CA CYS A 67 0.21 -23.20 13.48
C CYS A 67 -0.19 -24.53 14.17
N PRO A 68 -1.44 -24.68 14.60
CA PRO A 68 -1.89 -25.92 15.23
C PRO A 68 -1.87 -27.11 14.26
N ALA A 69 -1.71 -28.33 14.79
CA ALA A 69 -1.56 -29.53 13.98
C ALA A 69 -2.77 -29.82 13.06
N TRP A 70 -3.97 -29.40 13.45
CA TRP A 70 -5.20 -29.59 12.64
C TRP A 70 -5.38 -28.55 11.53
N ALA A 71 -4.67 -27.41 11.59
CA ALA A 71 -4.85 -26.33 10.64
C ALA A 71 -4.27 -26.68 9.27
N GLY A 72 -4.84 -26.08 8.21
CA GLY A 72 -4.21 -26.03 6.90
C GLY A 72 -2.96 -25.14 6.96
N VAL A 73 -1.99 -25.43 6.11
CA VAL A 73 -0.78 -24.63 5.92
C VAL A 73 -0.44 -24.55 4.43
N PRO A 74 0.37 -23.59 3.97
CA PRO A 74 0.64 -23.40 2.53
C PRO A 74 1.14 -24.66 1.79
N GLU A 75 1.89 -25.53 2.46
CA GLU A 75 2.39 -26.79 1.88
C GLU A 75 1.39 -27.96 1.97
N ALA A 76 0.30 -27.80 2.73
CA ALA A 76 -0.71 -28.81 2.99
C ALA A 76 -2.05 -28.15 3.38
N ASN A 77 -2.74 -27.60 2.38
CA ASN A 77 -4.02 -26.90 2.56
C ASN A 77 -5.11 -27.85 3.09
N ASN A 78 -6.07 -27.34 3.86
CA ASN A 78 -7.26 -28.09 4.25
C ASN A 78 -8.41 -27.76 3.29
N THR A 79 -8.66 -28.67 2.33
CA THR A 79 -9.67 -28.49 1.27
C THR A 79 -10.95 -29.29 1.50
N TRP A 80 -11.13 -29.90 2.68
CA TRP A 80 -12.18 -30.89 2.92
C TRP A 80 -12.99 -30.61 4.19
N THR A 81 -12.43 -29.95 5.21
CA THR A 81 -13.22 -29.51 6.37
C THR A 81 -14.22 -28.44 5.95
N THR A 82 -15.50 -28.74 6.13
CA THR A 82 -16.62 -27.84 5.80
C THR A 82 -17.28 -27.24 7.03
N THR A 83 -17.14 -27.89 8.19
CA THR A 83 -17.80 -27.51 9.44
C THR A 83 -16.82 -27.51 10.62
N VAL A 84 -16.91 -26.48 11.47
CA VAL A 84 -16.27 -26.45 12.79
C VAL A 84 -17.35 -26.42 13.86
N VAL A 85 -17.15 -27.18 14.93
CA VAL A 85 -18.06 -27.26 16.08
C VAL A 85 -17.29 -26.98 17.36
N PHE A 86 -17.76 -26.03 18.16
CA PHE A 86 -17.33 -25.85 19.54
C PHE A 86 -18.32 -26.55 20.47
N ASP A 87 -17.95 -27.73 20.97
CA ASP A 87 -18.79 -28.51 21.87
C ASP A 87 -19.03 -27.77 23.19
N THR A 88 -20.16 -28.04 23.85
CA THR A 88 -20.52 -27.43 25.14
C THR A 88 -19.43 -27.58 26.21
N SER A 89 -18.67 -28.69 26.18
CA SER A 89 -17.52 -28.89 27.07
C SER A 89 -16.45 -27.80 26.94
N PHE A 90 -16.29 -27.20 25.75
CA PHE A 90 -15.27 -26.20 25.46
C PHE A 90 -15.49 -24.86 26.16
N LYS A 91 -16.70 -24.60 26.67
CA LYS A 91 -17.13 -23.32 27.27
C LYS A 91 -16.20 -22.77 28.35
N ASN A 92 -15.53 -23.65 29.09
CA ASN A 92 -14.63 -23.29 30.20
C ASN A 92 -13.15 -23.25 29.80
N TYR A 93 -12.80 -23.64 28.58
CA TYR A 93 -11.45 -23.44 28.08
C TYR A 93 -11.21 -21.96 27.77
N ARG A 94 -9.98 -21.50 27.98
CA ARG A 94 -9.56 -20.11 27.78
C ARG A 94 -8.27 -20.12 26.94
N PRO A 95 -8.37 -20.20 25.60
CA PRO A 95 -7.20 -20.11 24.74
C PRO A 95 -6.48 -18.78 24.96
N THR A 96 -5.16 -18.81 25.01
CA THR A 96 -4.32 -17.59 25.01
C THR A 96 -3.96 -17.11 23.60
N THR A 97 -4.17 -17.97 22.60
CA THR A 97 -3.95 -17.70 21.18
C THR A 97 -4.96 -18.49 20.35
N THR A 98 -5.44 -17.88 19.25
CA THR A 98 -6.21 -18.55 18.19
C THR A 98 -5.48 -18.52 16.85
N ARG A 99 -4.15 -18.32 16.91
CA ARG A 99 -3.27 -18.25 15.73
C ARG A 99 -3.48 -19.46 14.82
N CYS A 100 -3.72 -19.18 13.53
CA CYS A 100 -4.00 -20.15 12.46
C CYS A 100 -5.12 -21.16 12.75
N TRP A 101 -6.02 -20.99 13.73
CA TRP A 101 -6.98 -22.05 14.10
C TRP A 101 -7.80 -22.60 12.92
N PHE A 102 -8.10 -21.75 11.94
CA PHE A 102 -8.77 -22.13 10.68
C PHE A 102 -7.98 -21.71 9.44
N GLY A 103 -6.67 -21.49 9.59
CA GLY A 103 -5.78 -21.15 8.48
C GLY A 103 -5.84 -22.21 7.38
N ASP A 104 -5.96 -21.76 6.12
CA ASP A 104 -6.09 -22.57 4.91
C ASP A 104 -7.22 -23.62 4.94
N CYS A 105 -8.24 -23.46 5.79
CA CYS A 105 -9.49 -24.23 5.73
C CYS A 105 -10.37 -23.74 4.57
N LYS A 106 -9.97 -24.06 3.34
CA LYS A 106 -10.52 -23.52 2.08
C LYS A 106 -11.97 -23.94 1.81
N ALA A 107 -12.41 -25.08 2.34
CA ALA A 107 -13.78 -25.58 2.20
C ALA A 107 -14.71 -25.18 3.35
N LEU A 108 -14.22 -24.46 4.37
CA LEU A 108 -14.99 -24.10 5.55
C LEU A 108 -16.16 -23.19 5.18
N LYS A 109 -17.36 -23.58 5.60
CA LYS A 109 -18.62 -22.86 5.37
C LYS A 109 -19.38 -22.58 6.65
N ASN A 110 -19.34 -23.51 7.59
CA ASN A 110 -20.16 -23.47 8.79
C ASN A 110 -19.29 -23.53 10.05
N ILE A 111 -19.60 -22.68 11.03
CA ILE A 111 -19.02 -22.75 12.36
C ILE A 111 -20.17 -22.64 13.37
N THR A 112 -20.28 -23.60 14.29
CA THR A 112 -21.35 -23.66 15.29
C THR A 112 -20.79 -23.77 16.70
N GLY A 113 -21.60 -23.40 17.70
CA GLY A 113 -21.22 -23.42 19.12
C GLY A 113 -20.37 -22.22 19.55
N TRP A 114 -20.46 -21.07 18.89
CA TRP A 114 -19.67 -19.87 19.22
C TRP A 114 -19.76 -19.45 20.69
N GLU A 115 -20.91 -19.67 21.33
CA GLU A 115 -21.15 -19.42 22.76
C GLU A 115 -20.24 -20.25 23.69
N ASN A 116 -19.62 -21.32 23.16
CA ASN A 116 -18.66 -22.17 23.86
C ASN A 116 -17.20 -21.79 23.59
N LEU A 117 -16.93 -20.87 22.66
CA LEU A 117 -15.58 -20.32 22.46
C LEU A 117 -15.40 -19.05 23.31
N ASN A 118 -14.68 -19.16 24.42
CA ASN A 118 -14.34 -17.99 25.22
C ASN A 118 -12.99 -17.38 24.79
N THR A 119 -13.02 -16.20 24.18
CA THR A 119 -11.83 -15.49 23.68
C THR A 119 -11.24 -14.48 24.65
N SER A 120 -11.70 -14.40 25.92
CA SER A 120 -11.31 -13.32 26.86
C SER A 120 -9.81 -13.24 27.13
N GLU A 121 -9.10 -14.37 27.08
CA GLU A 121 -7.65 -14.45 27.35
C GLU A 121 -6.80 -14.46 26.07
N VAL A 122 -7.42 -14.36 24.89
CA VAL A 122 -6.70 -14.40 23.62
C VAL A 122 -5.92 -13.11 23.43
N THR A 123 -4.62 -13.25 23.20
CA THR A 123 -3.71 -12.13 22.93
C THR A 123 -3.27 -12.05 21.46
N ASP A 124 -3.46 -13.14 20.71
CA ASP A 124 -2.97 -13.31 19.34
C ASP A 124 -4.00 -14.05 18.48
N MET A 125 -4.52 -13.36 17.47
CA MET A 125 -5.48 -13.86 16.48
C MET A 125 -4.88 -13.91 15.06
N THR A 126 -3.56 -13.94 14.95
CA THR A 126 -2.87 -13.95 13.65
C THR A 126 -3.36 -15.10 12.77
N GLU A 127 -3.75 -14.80 11.53
CA GLU A 127 -4.17 -15.82 10.55
C GLU A 127 -5.35 -16.71 10.97
N MET A 128 -6.16 -16.30 11.96
CA MET A 128 -7.24 -17.16 12.50
C MET A 128 -8.18 -17.71 11.41
N PHE A 129 -8.51 -16.91 10.40
CA PHE A 129 -9.31 -17.29 9.22
C PHE A 129 -8.56 -17.11 7.90
N PHE A 130 -7.22 -17.17 7.94
CA PHE A 130 -6.40 -17.02 6.73
C PHE A 130 -6.83 -17.99 5.64
N ALA A 131 -7.07 -17.49 4.43
CA ALA A 131 -7.43 -18.27 3.26
C ALA A 131 -8.65 -19.22 3.43
N CYS A 132 -9.61 -18.86 4.29
CA CYS A 132 -10.93 -19.51 4.33
C CYS A 132 -11.78 -19.09 3.11
N THR A 133 -11.40 -19.56 1.92
CA THR A 133 -11.91 -19.05 0.64
C THR A 133 -13.39 -19.32 0.38
N SER A 134 -14.02 -20.26 1.11
CA SER A 134 -15.45 -20.60 0.99
C SER A 134 -16.36 -19.89 2.00
N LEU A 135 -15.81 -19.16 2.99
CA LEU A 135 -16.61 -18.42 3.97
C LEU A 135 -17.28 -17.22 3.31
N THR A 136 -18.61 -17.19 3.31
CA THR A 136 -19.43 -16.08 2.78
C THR A 136 -19.89 -15.12 3.86
N SER A 137 -20.06 -15.60 5.09
CA SER A 137 -20.39 -14.81 6.28
C SER A 137 -19.74 -15.42 7.52
N LEU A 138 -19.68 -14.65 8.61
CA LEU A 138 -19.13 -15.07 9.89
C LEU A 138 -19.80 -14.29 11.02
N ASP A 139 -20.34 -15.00 12.01
CA ASP A 139 -20.85 -14.37 13.23
C ASP A 139 -19.72 -14.29 14.27
N LEU A 140 -19.37 -13.05 14.64
CA LEU A 140 -18.31 -12.73 15.60
C LEU A 140 -18.84 -12.03 16.86
N SER A 141 -20.15 -12.06 17.09
CA SER A 141 -20.80 -11.37 18.22
C SER A 141 -20.28 -11.82 19.60
N ASN A 142 -19.85 -13.08 19.73
CA ASN A 142 -19.32 -13.66 20.97
C ASN A 142 -17.82 -13.39 21.21
N PHE A 143 -17.14 -12.68 20.31
CA PHE A 143 -15.69 -12.43 20.46
C PHE A 143 -15.43 -11.33 21.50
N ASN A 144 -14.58 -11.64 22.47
CA ASN A 144 -13.94 -10.66 23.33
C ASN A 144 -12.50 -10.46 22.86
N THR A 145 -12.22 -9.30 22.29
CA THR A 145 -10.89 -8.96 21.73
C THR A 145 -10.11 -7.98 22.60
N ALA A 146 -10.57 -7.70 23.83
CA ALA A 146 -10.01 -6.64 24.68
C ALA A 146 -8.52 -6.86 25.04
N ASN A 147 -8.04 -8.10 25.04
CA ASN A 147 -6.65 -8.47 25.33
C ASN A 147 -5.81 -8.74 24.07
N VAL A 148 -6.41 -8.69 22.88
CA VAL A 148 -5.72 -9.00 21.62
C VAL A 148 -4.74 -7.89 21.27
N THR A 149 -3.51 -8.28 20.98
CA THR A 149 -2.41 -7.39 20.58
C THR A 149 -2.02 -7.54 19.11
N ASN A 150 -2.36 -8.68 18.49
CA ASN A 150 -2.04 -8.98 17.10
C ASN A 150 -3.26 -9.55 16.35
N MET A 151 -3.67 -8.86 15.28
CA MET A 151 -4.76 -9.26 14.37
C MET A 151 -4.25 -9.38 12.92
N SER A 152 -2.94 -9.51 12.72
CA SER A 152 -2.36 -9.58 11.38
C SER A 152 -2.90 -10.77 10.60
N MET A 153 -3.21 -10.54 9.32
CA MET A 153 -3.70 -11.56 8.37
C MET A 153 -4.99 -12.29 8.82
N MET A 154 -5.74 -11.76 9.79
CA MET A 154 -6.88 -12.48 10.40
C MET A 154 -7.92 -12.97 9.38
N PHE A 155 -8.24 -12.15 8.37
CA PHE A 155 -9.18 -12.48 7.29
C PHE A 155 -8.51 -12.46 5.90
N MET A 156 -7.18 -12.47 5.85
CA MET A 156 -6.45 -12.42 4.59
C MET A 156 -6.87 -13.57 3.67
N HIS A 157 -7.15 -13.28 2.41
CA HIS A 157 -7.65 -14.24 1.41
C HIS A 157 -9.04 -14.87 1.69
N CYS A 158 -9.87 -14.28 2.56
CA CYS A 158 -11.31 -14.60 2.63
C CYS A 158 -12.06 -14.02 1.41
N ILE A 159 -11.80 -14.56 0.22
CA ILE A 159 -12.22 -13.98 -1.06
C ILE A 159 -13.75 -13.97 -1.28
N ALA A 160 -14.48 -14.86 -0.61
CA ALA A 160 -15.93 -15.02 -0.74
C ALA A 160 -16.74 -14.27 0.34
N LEU A 161 -16.07 -13.69 1.34
CA LEU A 161 -16.72 -13.00 2.45
C LEU A 161 -17.39 -11.72 1.95
N THR A 162 -18.73 -11.65 2.04
CA THR A 162 -19.51 -10.52 1.49
C THR A 162 -19.83 -9.45 2.53
N ALA A 163 -19.93 -9.84 3.81
CA ALA A 163 -20.17 -8.95 4.93
C ALA A 163 -19.48 -9.47 6.20
N LEU A 164 -19.17 -8.56 7.10
CA LEU A 164 -18.58 -8.87 8.41
C LEU A 164 -19.04 -7.84 9.43
N ASP A 165 -19.66 -8.30 10.52
CA ASP A 165 -19.95 -7.44 11.68
C ASP A 165 -18.78 -7.48 12.66
N LEU A 166 -18.21 -6.31 12.94
CA LEU A 166 -17.07 -6.11 13.84
C LEU A 166 -17.45 -5.21 15.03
N SER A 167 -18.74 -5.03 15.31
CA SER A 167 -19.22 -4.16 16.40
C SER A 167 -18.74 -4.61 17.79
N SER A 168 -18.50 -5.91 18.00
CA SER A 168 -17.97 -6.49 19.25
C SER A 168 -16.46 -6.27 19.43
N PHE A 169 -15.73 -5.80 18.40
CA PHE A 169 -14.28 -5.71 18.46
C PHE A 169 -13.80 -4.54 19.32
N ASN A 170 -12.95 -4.83 20.30
CA ASN A 170 -12.19 -3.86 21.07
C ASN A 170 -10.72 -3.93 20.67
N THR A 171 -10.28 -3.02 19.82
CA THR A 171 -8.92 -3.02 19.27
C THR A 171 -7.93 -2.15 20.03
N LYS A 172 -8.29 -1.64 21.23
CA LYS A 172 -7.47 -0.67 21.99
C LYS A 172 -6.03 -1.14 22.26
N ASN A 173 -5.80 -2.45 22.38
CA ASN A 173 -4.50 -3.05 22.68
C ASN A 173 -3.78 -3.58 21.44
N VAL A 174 -4.40 -3.51 20.26
CA VAL A 174 -3.85 -4.05 19.02
C VAL A 174 -2.70 -3.16 18.55
N THR A 175 -1.57 -3.82 18.24
CA THR A 175 -0.36 -3.16 17.72
C THR A 175 -0.07 -3.50 16.26
N ASN A 176 -0.66 -4.57 15.73
CA ASN A 176 -0.42 -5.06 14.38
C ASN A 176 -1.74 -5.45 13.68
N MET A 177 -2.04 -4.78 12.56
CA MET A 177 -3.20 -5.02 11.68
C MET A 177 -2.76 -5.30 10.23
N ARG A 178 -1.49 -5.65 10.01
CA ARG A 178 -0.92 -5.97 8.70
C ARG A 178 -1.77 -7.03 7.97
N TYR A 179 -2.13 -6.78 6.72
CA TYR A 179 -2.95 -7.65 5.86
C TYR A 179 -4.31 -8.08 6.43
N MET A 180 -4.87 -7.43 7.46
CA MET A 180 -6.06 -7.96 8.16
C MET A 180 -7.22 -8.32 7.22
N PHE A 181 -7.46 -7.52 6.16
CA PHE A 181 -8.48 -7.75 5.12
C PHE A 181 -7.88 -7.91 3.72
N PHE A 182 -6.59 -8.24 3.62
CA PHE A 182 -5.92 -8.37 2.33
C PHE A 182 -6.65 -9.36 1.43
N ASN A 183 -6.96 -8.93 0.21
CA ASN A 183 -7.59 -9.74 -0.82
C ASN A 183 -8.97 -10.32 -0.41
N CYS A 184 -9.70 -9.64 0.48
CA CYS A 184 -11.13 -9.90 0.71
C CYS A 184 -11.96 -9.32 -0.47
N LYS A 185 -11.88 -9.96 -1.64
CA LYS A 185 -12.41 -9.41 -2.90
C LYS A 185 -13.92 -9.21 -2.92
N ALA A 186 -14.69 -9.98 -2.16
CA ALA A 186 -16.15 -9.88 -2.14
C ALA A 186 -16.70 -8.80 -1.20
N LEU A 187 -15.90 -8.28 -0.26
CA LEU A 187 -16.33 -7.22 0.65
C LEU A 187 -16.56 -5.91 -0.13
N SER A 188 -17.76 -5.36 -0.02
CA SER A 188 -18.15 -4.09 -0.63
C SER A 188 -18.16 -2.92 0.35
N SER A 189 -18.31 -3.20 1.65
CA SER A 189 -18.27 -2.23 2.75
C SER A 189 -17.81 -2.92 4.04
N LEU A 190 -17.31 -2.12 4.99
CA LEU A 190 -16.96 -2.56 6.35
C LEU A 190 -17.29 -1.45 7.35
N ASN A 191 -17.94 -1.80 8.46
CA ASN A 191 -18.12 -0.88 9.58
C ASN A 191 -16.96 -1.03 10.57
N LEU A 192 -16.11 0.00 10.66
CA LEU A 192 -14.93 0.04 11.52
C LEU A 192 -15.06 1.06 12.67
N SER A 193 -16.27 1.51 12.99
CA SER A 193 -16.50 2.52 14.02
C SER A 193 -16.07 2.12 15.43
N SER A 194 -16.04 0.82 15.74
CA SER A 194 -15.54 0.26 17.00
C SER A 194 -14.01 0.26 17.13
N PHE A 195 -13.28 0.50 16.03
CA PHE A 195 -11.82 0.38 16.04
C PHE A 195 -11.17 1.56 16.76
N ASN A 196 -10.26 1.23 17.70
CA ASN A 196 -9.32 2.16 18.30
C ASN A 196 -7.90 1.77 17.86
N THR A 197 -7.33 2.56 16.96
CA THR A 197 -6.03 2.26 16.35
C THR A 197 -4.84 2.97 17.01
N LYS A 198 -5.03 3.63 18.17
CA LYS A 198 -4.00 4.46 18.82
C LYS A 198 -2.66 3.74 19.04
N ASN A 199 -2.70 2.44 19.32
CA ASN A 199 -1.51 1.63 19.60
C ASN A 199 -0.97 0.87 18.37
N VAL A 200 -1.63 0.99 17.22
CA VAL A 200 -1.24 0.27 15.99
C VAL A 200 0.04 0.88 15.43
N ARG A 201 1.00 0.00 15.11
CA ARG A 201 2.30 0.35 14.51
C ARG A 201 2.41 -0.06 13.05
N ASN A 202 1.68 -1.12 12.64
CA ASN A 202 1.72 -1.65 11.29
C ASN A 202 0.30 -1.82 10.71
N MET A 203 0.03 -1.14 9.60
CA MET A 203 -1.19 -1.22 8.80
C MET A 203 -0.91 -1.60 7.33
N SER A 204 0.29 -2.12 7.03
CA SER A 204 0.70 -2.42 5.65
C SER A 204 -0.29 -3.38 5.01
N SER A 205 -0.74 -3.04 3.80
CA SER A 205 -1.65 -3.79 2.95
C SER A 205 -2.97 -4.20 3.63
N MET A 206 -3.42 -3.47 4.66
CA MET A 206 -4.60 -3.83 5.47
C MET A 206 -5.86 -4.05 4.63
N PHE A 207 -6.07 -3.23 3.58
CA PHE A 207 -7.21 -3.31 2.67
C PHE A 207 -6.80 -3.62 1.22
N SER A 208 -5.54 -3.98 0.99
CA SER A 208 -5.06 -4.18 -0.37
C SER A 208 -5.82 -5.31 -1.07
N VAL A 209 -6.15 -5.09 -2.34
CA VAL A 209 -6.89 -6.03 -3.21
C VAL A 209 -8.33 -6.27 -2.73
N CYS A 210 -8.91 -5.41 -1.89
CA CYS A 210 -10.35 -5.34 -1.64
C CYS A 210 -11.09 -4.74 -2.86
N ALA A 211 -11.08 -5.46 -3.98
CA ALA A 211 -11.47 -4.94 -5.29
C ALA A 211 -12.97 -4.55 -5.41
N ASN A 212 -13.86 -5.09 -4.57
CA ASN A 212 -15.27 -4.67 -4.56
C ASN A 212 -15.59 -3.53 -3.57
N MET A 213 -14.64 -3.09 -2.75
CA MET A 213 -14.86 -2.04 -1.76
C MET A 213 -15.19 -0.73 -2.46
N THR A 214 -16.40 -0.20 -2.26
CA THR A 214 -16.85 1.06 -2.89
C THR A 214 -16.63 2.27 -1.99
N SER A 215 -16.66 2.07 -0.68
CA SER A 215 -16.38 3.07 0.34
C SER A 215 -15.85 2.41 1.61
N ILE A 216 -15.04 3.16 2.36
CA ILE A 216 -14.57 2.73 3.68
C ILE A 216 -14.46 3.93 4.60
N ASN A 217 -15.13 3.87 5.76
CA ASN A 217 -15.03 4.93 6.76
C ASN A 217 -13.91 4.60 7.75
N ILE A 218 -12.86 5.41 7.70
CA ILE A 218 -11.66 5.32 8.57
C ILE A 218 -11.36 6.64 9.27
N SER A 219 -12.37 7.51 9.40
CA SER A 219 -12.23 8.82 10.07
C SER A 219 -11.90 8.71 11.57
N ASN A 220 -12.20 7.57 12.19
CA ASN A 220 -11.85 7.27 13.59
C ASN A 220 -10.42 6.75 13.79
N PHE A 221 -9.67 6.50 12.72
CA PHE A 221 -8.31 5.95 12.85
C PHE A 221 -7.36 7.02 13.43
N ASN A 222 -6.69 6.68 14.52
CA ASN A 222 -5.52 7.39 14.99
C ASN A 222 -4.27 6.68 14.45
N THR A 223 -3.46 7.37 13.65
CA THR A 223 -2.27 6.83 13.01
C THR A 223 -0.95 7.38 13.56
N GLU A 224 -0.98 8.11 14.68
CA GLU A 224 0.20 8.80 15.25
C GLU A 224 1.40 7.88 15.58
N ASN A 225 1.14 6.58 15.78
CA ASN A 225 2.13 5.57 16.12
C ASN A 225 2.45 4.61 14.97
N VAL A 226 1.81 4.77 13.82
CA VAL A 226 2.01 3.90 12.66
C VAL A 226 3.35 4.22 12.01
N THR A 227 4.15 3.20 11.76
CA THR A 227 5.45 3.29 11.08
C THR A 227 5.43 2.73 9.67
N ASP A 228 4.42 1.91 9.35
CA ASP A 228 4.30 1.18 8.09
C ASP A 228 2.86 1.19 7.57
N MET A 229 2.67 1.78 6.38
CA MET A 229 1.42 1.88 5.62
C MET A 229 1.61 1.46 4.15
N GLU A 230 2.68 0.71 3.85
CA GLU A 230 2.94 0.23 2.50
C GLU A 230 1.72 -0.52 1.93
N GLU A 231 1.35 -0.23 0.68
CA GLU A 231 0.23 -0.87 -0.04
C GLU A 231 -1.15 -0.80 0.64
N MET A 232 -1.38 0.04 1.66
CA MET A 232 -2.59 -0.03 2.52
C MET A 232 -3.92 -0.14 1.73
N PHE A 233 -4.04 0.57 0.60
CA PHE A 233 -5.21 0.56 -0.29
C PHE A 233 -4.90 0.05 -1.71
N MET A 234 -3.73 -0.57 -1.95
CA MET A 234 -3.33 -1.00 -3.29
C MET A 234 -4.42 -1.89 -3.93
N SER A 235 -4.80 -1.62 -5.17
CA SER A 235 -5.80 -2.35 -5.96
C SER A 235 -7.20 -2.37 -5.36
N CYS A 236 -7.58 -1.37 -4.56
CA CYS A 236 -8.97 -1.07 -4.21
C CYS A 236 -9.70 -0.42 -5.40
N THR A 237 -9.86 -1.17 -6.49
CA THR A 237 -10.25 -0.65 -7.81
C THR A 237 -11.64 -0.04 -7.87
N LYS A 238 -12.54 -0.29 -6.90
CA LYS A 238 -13.88 0.32 -6.83
C LYS A 238 -14.02 1.48 -5.84
N LEU A 239 -12.98 1.83 -5.07
CA LEU A 239 -13.03 3.00 -4.21
C LEU A 239 -13.11 4.26 -5.06
N THR A 240 -14.13 5.09 -4.82
CA THR A 240 -14.35 6.36 -5.54
C THR A 240 -13.85 7.58 -4.76
N SER A 241 -13.80 7.47 -3.43
CA SER A 241 -13.32 8.50 -2.53
C SER A 241 -12.70 7.88 -1.27
N LEU A 242 -11.85 8.64 -0.60
CA LEU A 242 -11.22 8.26 0.66
C LEU A 242 -10.93 9.51 1.49
N ASN A 243 -11.42 9.57 2.73
CA ASN A 243 -11.12 10.65 3.66
C ASN A 243 -9.94 10.26 4.55
N LEU A 244 -8.85 11.03 4.44
CA LEU A 244 -7.58 10.82 5.18
C LEU A 244 -7.19 12.03 6.03
N SER A 245 -8.11 12.97 6.27
CA SER A 245 -7.83 14.22 6.98
C SER A 245 -7.33 14.01 8.42
N ASN A 246 -7.70 12.89 9.05
CA ASN A 246 -7.28 12.48 10.40
C ASN A 246 -5.91 11.77 10.44
N PHE A 247 -5.29 11.46 9.30
CA PHE A 247 -4.04 10.71 9.29
C PHE A 247 -2.86 11.58 9.75
N ASN A 248 -2.13 11.10 10.76
CA ASN A 248 -0.83 11.64 11.14
C ASN A 248 0.27 10.66 10.73
N THR A 249 1.02 11.02 9.67
CA THR A 249 2.06 10.14 9.12
C THR A 249 3.49 10.49 9.58
N ALA A 250 3.65 11.32 10.62
CA ALA A 250 4.97 11.82 11.03
C ALA A 250 5.97 10.71 11.40
N LYS A 251 5.51 9.54 11.85
CA LYS A 251 6.35 8.37 12.17
C LYS A 251 6.43 7.34 11.04
N VAL A 252 5.70 7.54 9.94
CA VAL A 252 5.66 6.57 8.84
C VAL A 252 6.97 6.65 8.06
N THR A 253 7.61 5.49 7.89
CA THR A 253 8.84 5.34 7.11
C THR A 253 8.62 4.61 5.78
N ARG A 254 7.55 3.80 5.70
CA ARG A 254 7.16 3.01 4.52
C ARG A 254 5.72 3.32 4.14
N MET A 255 5.54 3.85 2.93
CA MET A 255 4.24 4.18 2.34
C MET A 255 4.25 4.01 0.80
N GLY A 256 5.19 3.22 0.28
CA GLY A 256 5.23 2.87 -1.14
C GLY A 256 3.94 2.17 -1.57
N ASN A 257 3.58 2.29 -2.85
CA ASN A 257 2.41 1.61 -3.42
C ASN A 257 1.05 1.90 -2.74
N MET A 258 0.94 2.86 -1.82
CA MET A 258 -0.21 2.98 -0.91
C MET A 258 -1.57 3.06 -1.64
N PHE A 259 -1.62 3.72 -2.80
CA PHE A 259 -2.82 3.88 -3.63
C PHE A 259 -2.68 3.24 -5.02
N ARG A 260 -1.64 2.42 -5.24
CA ARG A 260 -1.39 1.79 -6.54
C ARG A 260 -2.63 1.06 -7.05
N ALA A 261 -3.01 1.29 -8.30
CA ALA A 261 -4.16 0.72 -8.98
C ALA A 261 -5.52 0.99 -8.30
N CYS A 262 -5.63 2.06 -7.50
CA CYS A 262 -6.93 2.63 -7.10
C CYS A 262 -7.56 3.39 -8.27
N SER A 263 -7.93 2.65 -9.33
CA SER A 263 -8.26 3.23 -10.64
C SER A 263 -9.52 4.07 -10.68
N ASN A 264 -10.44 3.92 -9.71
CA ASN A 264 -11.68 4.71 -9.61
C ASN A 264 -11.63 5.91 -8.65
N LEU A 265 -10.52 6.11 -7.93
CA LEU A 265 -10.38 7.32 -7.10
C LEU A 265 -10.32 8.55 -8.00
N THR A 266 -11.19 9.54 -7.74
CA THR A 266 -11.28 10.76 -8.56
C THR A 266 -10.49 11.93 -7.99
N ALA A 267 -10.36 11.98 -6.66
CA ALA A 267 -9.59 12.98 -5.94
C ALA A 267 -8.96 12.38 -4.67
N LEU A 268 -7.78 12.89 -4.31
CA LEU A 268 -7.11 12.60 -3.04
C LEU A 268 -6.56 13.89 -2.44
N ASP A 269 -6.96 14.18 -1.21
CA ASP A 269 -6.38 15.25 -0.39
C ASP A 269 -5.43 14.63 0.64
N LEU A 270 -4.13 14.89 0.49
CA LEU A 270 -3.08 14.40 1.38
C LEU A 270 -2.40 15.54 2.16
N SER A 271 -3.06 16.69 2.32
CA SER A 271 -2.51 17.84 3.06
C SER A 271 -2.15 17.57 4.53
N SER A 272 -2.71 16.51 5.13
CA SER A 272 -2.38 16.04 6.49
C SER A 272 -1.09 15.22 6.55
N PHE A 273 -0.54 14.78 5.42
CA PHE A 273 0.60 13.87 5.40
C PHE A 273 1.90 14.60 5.70
N ASN A 274 2.65 14.10 6.67
CA ASN A 274 4.06 14.40 6.88
C ASN A 274 4.89 13.26 6.33
N THR A 275 5.68 13.52 5.28
CA THR A 275 6.48 12.50 4.58
C THR A 275 7.99 12.66 4.80
N ALA A 276 8.42 13.47 5.78
CA ALA A 276 9.84 13.79 6.02
C ALA A 276 10.70 12.55 6.35
N ASN A 277 10.10 11.48 6.87
CA ASN A 277 10.76 10.22 7.21
C ASN A 277 10.62 9.13 6.13
N THR A 278 9.92 9.41 5.03
CA THR A 278 9.69 8.44 3.96
C THR A 278 10.93 8.32 3.07
N ILE A 279 11.37 7.08 2.83
CA ILE A 279 12.54 6.78 1.97
C ILE A 279 12.10 6.35 0.56
N ASN A 280 11.02 5.57 0.45
CA ASN A 280 10.54 5.04 -0.82
C ASN A 280 9.10 5.53 -1.09
N MET A 281 8.91 6.23 -2.22
CA MET A 281 7.61 6.68 -2.74
C MET A 281 7.29 6.06 -4.11
N GLY A 282 8.02 5.01 -4.49
CA GLY A 282 7.80 4.27 -5.72
C GLY A 282 6.36 3.78 -5.81
N GLU A 283 5.79 3.90 -7.01
CA GLU A 283 4.47 3.40 -7.37
C GLU A 283 3.29 3.91 -6.52
N MET A 284 3.46 4.95 -5.69
CA MET A 284 2.45 5.39 -4.73
C MET A 284 1.07 5.65 -5.35
N PHE A 285 1.01 6.21 -6.56
CA PHE A 285 -0.21 6.49 -7.32
C PHE A 285 -0.24 5.78 -8.68
N ASN A 286 0.61 4.77 -8.89
CA ASN A 286 0.71 4.05 -10.16
C ASN A 286 -0.66 3.46 -10.54
N GLU A 287 -1.12 3.64 -11.77
CA GLU A 287 -2.43 3.23 -12.30
C GLU A 287 -3.66 3.82 -11.57
N CYS A 288 -3.53 4.99 -10.91
CA CYS A 288 -4.68 5.79 -10.46
C CYS A 288 -5.35 6.51 -11.65
N GLN A 289 -5.96 5.74 -12.55
CA GLN A 289 -6.39 6.20 -13.88
C GLN A 289 -7.42 7.33 -13.86
N ASN A 290 -8.40 7.31 -12.96
CA ASN A 290 -9.44 8.34 -12.86
C ASN A 290 -9.09 9.52 -11.95
N LEU A 291 -7.87 9.57 -11.41
CA LEU A 291 -7.47 10.65 -10.50
C LEU A 291 -7.34 11.97 -11.27
N THR A 292 -8.18 12.94 -10.92
CA THR A 292 -8.23 14.27 -11.56
C THR A 292 -7.66 15.37 -10.67
N SER A 293 -7.65 15.14 -9.35
CA SER A 293 -7.14 16.08 -8.34
C SER A 293 -6.30 15.34 -7.31
N LEU A 294 -5.11 15.86 -7.02
CA LEU A 294 -4.19 15.28 -6.05
C LEU A 294 -3.48 16.41 -5.31
N ASN A 295 -3.73 16.54 -4.00
CA ASN A 295 -3.07 17.53 -3.16
C ASN A 295 -1.83 16.94 -2.48
N LEU A 296 -0.64 17.40 -2.87
CA LEU A 296 0.66 17.00 -2.32
C LEU A 296 1.36 18.13 -1.56
N SER A 297 0.64 19.20 -1.21
CA SER A 297 1.25 20.44 -0.68
C SER A 297 2.08 20.24 0.59
N SER A 298 1.78 19.23 1.41
CA SER A 298 2.51 18.93 2.65
C SER A 298 3.71 17.98 2.48
N PHE A 299 3.96 17.48 1.27
CA PHE A 299 5.00 16.48 1.06
C PHE A 299 6.41 17.08 1.25
N ASN A 300 7.23 16.40 2.04
CA ASN A 300 8.66 16.65 2.18
C ASN A 300 9.44 15.44 1.67
N THR A 301 10.02 15.57 0.48
CA THR A 301 10.72 14.45 -0.18
C THR A 301 12.24 14.45 0.03
N THR A 302 12.76 15.23 0.98
CA THR A 302 14.22 15.43 1.17
C THR A 302 15.00 14.14 1.44
N ASN A 303 14.34 13.11 1.98
CA ASN A 303 14.95 11.80 2.27
C ASN A 303 14.59 10.70 1.27
N VAL A 304 13.77 11.00 0.26
CA VAL A 304 13.30 10.01 -0.71
C VAL A 304 14.43 9.64 -1.67
N THR A 305 14.63 8.35 -1.88
CA THR A 305 15.63 7.80 -2.80
C THR A 305 15.01 7.14 -4.04
N CYS A 306 13.73 6.79 -4.00
CA CYS A 306 13.00 6.16 -5.10
C CYS A 306 11.64 6.81 -5.34
N MET A 307 11.41 7.26 -6.58
CA MET A 307 10.14 7.79 -7.11
C MET A 307 9.74 7.07 -8.42
N ALA A 308 10.32 5.90 -8.70
CA ALA A 308 10.00 5.13 -9.90
C ALA A 308 8.50 4.83 -9.97
N ASN A 309 7.91 5.07 -11.14
CA ASN A 309 6.49 4.87 -11.45
C ASN A 309 5.51 5.64 -10.54
N MET A 310 5.93 6.67 -9.79
CA MET A 310 5.10 7.29 -8.74
C MET A 310 3.72 7.75 -9.25
N PHE A 311 3.65 8.30 -10.47
CA PHE A 311 2.41 8.76 -11.13
C PHE A 311 2.14 8.02 -12.45
N ARG A 312 2.79 6.87 -12.67
CA ARG A 312 2.62 6.11 -13.91
C ARG A 312 1.14 5.76 -14.11
N GLY A 313 0.61 5.93 -15.31
CA GLY A 313 -0.78 5.60 -15.63
C GLY A 313 -1.83 6.48 -14.97
N CYS A 314 -1.47 7.62 -14.33
CA CYS A 314 -2.42 8.63 -13.87
C CYS A 314 -3.02 9.42 -15.05
N SER A 315 -3.75 8.72 -15.92
CA SER A 315 -4.16 9.19 -17.25
C SER A 315 -5.15 10.36 -17.24
N SER A 316 -5.84 10.60 -16.13
CA SER A 316 -6.80 11.71 -15.97
C SER A 316 -6.23 12.97 -15.31
N LEU A 317 -5.00 12.94 -14.77
CA LEU A 317 -4.39 14.13 -14.17
C LEU A 317 -4.08 15.17 -15.25
N LYS A 318 -4.61 16.38 -15.09
CA LYS A 318 -4.39 17.50 -16.04
C LYS A 318 -3.22 18.40 -15.63
N SER A 319 -2.96 18.49 -14.34
CA SER A 319 -1.90 19.29 -13.73
C SER A 319 -1.46 18.61 -12.44
N LEU A 320 -0.22 18.88 -12.04
CA LEU A 320 0.35 18.38 -10.79
C LEU A 320 1.26 19.46 -10.20
N ASP A 321 1.05 19.81 -8.93
CA ASP A 321 1.93 20.72 -8.21
C ASP A 321 3.01 19.91 -7.48
N LEU A 322 4.25 20.11 -7.91
CA LEU A 322 5.46 19.48 -7.37
C LEU A 322 6.45 20.52 -6.83
N SER A 323 6.00 21.75 -6.54
CA SER A 323 6.85 22.85 -6.09
C SER A 323 7.64 22.53 -4.81
N ASN A 324 7.08 21.70 -3.93
CA ASN A 324 7.71 21.27 -2.67
C ASN A 324 8.60 20.03 -2.79
N PHE A 325 8.74 19.44 -3.98
CA PHE A 325 9.55 18.24 -4.16
C PHE A 325 11.04 18.59 -4.20
N ASN A 326 11.79 18.02 -3.27
CA ASN A 326 13.25 17.94 -3.28
C ASN A 326 13.68 16.55 -3.75
N THR A 327 14.37 16.48 -4.89
CA THR A 327 14.80 15.21 -5.49
C THR A 327 16.30 14.95 -5.38
N ALA A 328 17.04 15.72 -4.57
CA ALA A 328 18.49 15.70 -4.54
C ALA A 328 19.11 14.34 -4.13
N LYS A 329 18.35 13.47 -3.45
CA LYS A 329 18.77 12.11 -3.07
C LYS A 329 18.14 10.99 -3.91
N VAL A 330 17.30 11.33 -4.89
CA VAL A 330 16.57 10.34 -5.67
C VAL A 330 17.50 9.69 -6.68
N GLY A 331 17.64 8.36 -6.60
CA GLY A 331 18.41 7.56 -7.55
C GLY A 331 17.56 6.95 -8.68
N PHE A 332 16.26 6.73 -8.42
CA PHE A 332 15.36 6.03 -9.34
C PHE A 332 14.12 6.86 -9.65
N MET A 333 13.93 7.22 -10.93
CA MET A 333 12.81 7.99 -11.48
C MET A 333 12.19 7.34 -12.73
N ASP A 334 12.48 6.05 -12.98
CA ASP A 334 11.94 5.35 -14.15
C ASP A 334 10.42 5.47 -14.23
N ASN A 335 9.91 5.82 -15.41
CA ASN A 335 8.48 5.92 -15.71
C ASN A 335 7.67 6.83 -14.76
N MET A 336 8.30 7.79 -14.06
CA MET A 336 7.62 8.58 -13.01
C MET A 336 6.29 9.19 -13.46
N PHE A 337 6.20 9.64 -14.71
CA PHE A 337 4.99 10.18 -15.35
C PHE A 337 4.56 9.42 -16.61
N ASP A 338 5.04 8.18 -16.82
CA ASP A 338 4.65 7.38 -18.00
C ASP A 338 3.13 7.21 -18.05
N GLY A 339 2.48 7.54 -19.15
CA GLY A 339 1.04 7.36 -19.30
C GLY A 339 0.19 8.44 -18.61
N CYS A 340 0.79 9.55 -18.16
CA CYS A 340 0.06 10.78 -17.77
C CYS A 340 -0.53 11.50 -19.00
N ILE A 341 -1.43 10.82 -19.71
CA ILE A 341 -1.93 11.20 -21.05
C ILE A 341 -2.63 12.57 -21.04
N SER A 342 -3.31 12.93 -19.94
CA SER A 342 -4.05 14.19 -19.83
C SER A 342 -3.23 15.38 -19.35
N LEU A 343 -1.97 15.18 -18.94
CA LEU A 343 -1.14 16.23 -18.36
C LEU A 343 -0.79 17.27 -19.43
N THR A 344 -1.21 18.52 -19.23
CA THR A 344 -1.00 19.60 -20.21
C THR A 344 0.23 20.45 -19.90
N THR A 345 0.56 20.57 -18.62
CA THR A 345 1.74 21.29 -18.13
C THR A 345 2.34 20.54 -16.96
N LEU A 346 3.66 20.68 -16.79
CA LEU A 346 4.37 20.10 -15.66
C LEU A 346 5.54 21.00 -15.28
N ASN A 347 5.50 21.55 -14.06
CA ASN A 347 6.62 22.32 -13.52
C ASN A 347 7.51 21.41 -12.67
N ILE A 348 8.71 21.15 -13.19
CA ILE A 348 9.75 20.32 -12.57
C ILE A 348 11.06 21.12 -12.38
N SER A 349 10.96 22.45 -12.33
CA SER A 349 12.13 23.32 -12.14
C SER A 349 12.83 23.12 -10.78
N SER A 350 12.14 22.57 -9.78
CA SER A 350 12.71 22.22 -8.47
C SER A 350 13.54 20.93 -8.48
N PHE A 351 13.47 20.13 -9.55
CA PHE A 351 14.12 18.82 -9.57
C PHE A 351 15.64 18.97 -9.69
N ASN A 352 16.35 18.36 -8.75
CA ASN A 352 17.78 18.09 -8.82
C ASN A 352 18.00 16.63 -9.20
N THR A 353 18.57 16.39 -10.37
CA THR A 353 18.75 15.03 -10.92
C THR A 353 20.19 14.52 -10.83
N LYS A 354 21.09 15.23 -10.13
CA LYS A 354 22.53 14.89 -10.08
C LYS A 354 22.79 13.44 -9.65
N GLU A 355 22.02 12.94 -8.69
CA GLU A 355 22.17 11.59 -8.13
C GLU A 355 21.28 10.54 -8.84
N VAL A 356 20.52 10.93 -9.88
CA VAL A 356 19.60 10.02 -10.57
C VAL A 356 20.38 9.09 -11.50
N ILE A 357 20.30 7.79 -11.21
CA ILE A 357 20.93 6.73 -11.98
C ILE A 357 19.98 6.22 -13.07
N HIS A 358 18.71 6.02 -12.74
CA HIS A 358 17.70 5.48 -13.65
C HIS A 358 16.54 6.46 -13.87
N MET A 359 16.32 6.84 -15.14
CA MET A 359 15.29 7.81 -15.55
C MET A 359 14.65 7.42 -16.89
N ARG A 360 14.57 6.12 -17.22
CA ARG A 360 14.00 5.70 -18.51
C ARG A 360 12.51 6.00 -18.55
N SER A 361 11.99 6.29 -19.73
CA SER A 361 10.54 6.47 -19.96
C SER A 361 9.85 7.50 -19.04
N MET A 362 10.57 8.43 -18.41
CA MET A 362 10.01 9.28 -17.35
C MET A 362 8.77 10.06 -17.81
N PHE A 363 8.73 10.50 -19.07
CA PHE A 363 7.62 11.26 -19.65
C PHE A 363 6.92 10.49 -20.79
N ARG A 364 7.19 9.20 -20.95
CA ARG A 364 6.60 8.38 -22.02
C ARG A 364 5.07 8.48 -22.01
N ASN A 365 4.44 8.51 -23.17
CA ASN A 365 2.98 8.65 -23.31
C ASN A 365 2.35 9.90 -22.64
N CYS A 366 3.11 10.96 -22.33
CA CYS A 366 2.55 12.24 -21.90
C CYS A 366 1.97 13.02 -23.10
N LYS A 367 0.91 12.49 -23.70
CA LYS A 367 0.43 12.88 -25.04
C LYS A 367 -0.02 14.33 -25.16
N LYS A 368 -0.40 15.00 -24.06
CA LYS A 368 -0.86 16.40 -24.04
C LYS A 368 0.17 17.42 -23.56
N LEU A 369 1.35 17.00 -23.11
CA LEU A 369 2.41 17.94 -22.76
C LEU A 369 2.89 18.65 -24.03
N THR A 370 2.90 19.98 -24.00
CA THR A 370 3.33 20.81 -25.15
C THR A 370 4.77 21.28 -25.01
N SER A 371 5.24 21.51 -23.78
CA SER A 371 6.63 21.86 -23.51
C SER A 371 7.10 21.30 -22.18
N LEU A 372 8.42 21.10 -22.07
CA LEU A 372 9.11 20.72 -20.83
C LEU A 372 10.35 21.59 -20.63
N ASP A 373 10.59 22.02 -19.40
CA ASP A 373 11.81 22.72 -19.02
C ASP A 373 12.71 21.81 -18.18
N LEU A 374 13.81 21.38 -18.80
CA LEU A 374 14.80 20.45 -18.25
C LEU A 374 16.16 21.14 -18.08
N THR A 375 16.19 22.48 -18.05
CA THR A 375 17.44 23.25 -17.94
C THR A 375 18.19 23.04 -16.62
N ASN A 376 17.50 22.56 -15.58
CA ASN A 376 18.08 22.23 -14.29
C ASN A 376 18.54 20.77 -14.18
N PHE A 377 18.32 19.93 -15.20
CA PHE A 377 18.66 18.51 -15.15
C PHE A 377 20.18 18.32 -15.31
N ASN A 378 20.79 17.64 -14.35
CA ASN A 378 22.13 17.09 -14.46
C ASN A 378 22.03 15.58 -14.74
N THR A 379 22.52 15.16 -15.90
CA THR A 379 22.32 13.82 -16.46
C THR A 379 23.59 12.97 -16.51
N LYS A 380 24.70 13.46 -15.94
CA LYS A 380 26.02 12.81 -16.03
C LYS A 380 26.08 11.42 -15.38
N GLY A 381 25.27 11.18 -14.34
CA GLY A 381 25.21 9.92 -13.61
C GLY A 381 24.19 8.91 -14.16
N THR A 382 23.39 9.30 -15.15
CA THR A 382 22.27 8.48 -15.62
C THR A 382 22.72 7.47 -16.66
N VAL A 383 22.28 6.21 -16.50
CA VAL A 383 22.75 5.09 -17.35
C VAL A 383 21.87 4.83 -18.58
N SER A 384 20.63 5.34 -18.60
CA SER A 384 19.72 5.19 -19.74
C SER A 384 18.69 6.31 -19.85
N PHE A 385 18.44 6.75 -21.09
CA PHE A 385 17.33 7.63 -21.48
C PHE A 385 16.36 6.96 -22.47
N SER A 386 16.35 5.62 -22.54
CA SER A 386 15.46 4.92 -23.46
C SER A 386 14.01 5.33 -23.22
N GLU A 387 13.30 5.57 -24.33
CA GLU A 387 11.88 5.93 -24.37
C GLU A 387 11.49 7.17 -23.54
N MET A 388 12.45 8.00 -23.10
CA MET A 388 12.24 9.14 -22.17
C MET A 388 11.02 10.00 -22.51
N PHE A 389 10.85 10.35 -23.79
CA PHE A 389 9.75 11.16 -24.32
C PHE A 389 8.90 10.40 -25.33
N SER A 390 9.06 9.08 -25.48
CA SER A 390 8.37 8.33 -26.53
C SER A 390 6.85 8.50 -26.41
N HIS A 391 6.16 8.71 -27.54
CA HIS A 391 4.73 9.01 -27.62
C HIS A 391 4.28 10.33 -26.95
N CYS A 392 5.18 11.30 -26.77
CA CYS A 392 4.80 12.68 -26.44
C CYS A 392 4.30 13.45 -27.68
N GLU A 393 3.18 13.03 -28.23
CA GLU A 393 2.65 13.46 -29.55
C GLU A 393 2.34 14.97 -29.66
N SER A 394 2.12 15.67 -28.54
CA SER A 394 1.87 17.12 -28.51
C SER A 394 3.10 17.96 -28.20
N LEU A 395 4.24 17.35 -27.88
CA LEU A 395 5.42 18.04 -27.39
C LEU A 395 6.10 18.79 -28.54
N THR A 396 6.12 20.12 -28.45
CA THR A 396 6.74 20.98 -29.46
C THR A 396 8.14 21.41 -29.06
N THR A 397 8.41 21.53 -27.76
CA THR A 397 9.67 22.12 -27.26
C THR A 397 10.14 21.44 -25.98
N ILE A 398 11.42 21.04 -25.97
CA ILE A 398 12.12 20.60 -24.76
C ILE A 398 13.24 21.59 -24.52
N TYR A 399 13.15 22.36 -23.43
CA TYR A 399 14.23 23.27 -23.06
C TYR A 399 15.32 22.51 -22.32
N CYS A 400 16.52 22.49 -22.88
CA CYS A 400 17.70 21.98 -22.23
C CYS A 400 18.93 22.68 -22.82
N ASN A 401 19.89 23.05 -21.97
CA ASN A 401 21.08 23.79 -22.39
C ASN A 401 22.29 22.88 -22.65
N ASP A 402 22.21 21.62 -22.24
CA ASP A 402 23.26 20.64 -22.35
C ASP A 402 22.85 19.50 -23.29
N ALA A 403 23.82 18.94 -24.01
CA ALA A 403 23.62 17.69 -24.72
C ALA A 403 23.64 16.52 -23.73
N TRP A 404 22.74 15.55 -23.92
CA TRP A 404 22.71 14.34 -23.11
C TRP A 404 23.40 13.21 -23.86
N ASN A 405 24.21 12.42 -23.14
CA ASN A 405 24.90 11.27 -23.69
C ASN A 405 24.95 10.16 -22.63
N CYS A 406 24.57 8.93 -23.01
CA CYS A 406 24.76 7.73 -22.19
C CYS A 406 24.77 6.49 -23.09
N SER A 407 25.07 5.32 -22.51
CA SER A 407 25.22 4.06 -23.25
C SER A 407 23.92 3.49 -23.83
N THR A 408 22.73 3.97 -23.41
CA THR A 408 21.46 3.34 -23.79
C THR A 408 20.33 4.36 -23.93
N THR A 409 20.01 4.75 -25.16
CA THR A 409 19.08 5.84 -25.49
C THR A 409 18.06 5.46 -26.59
N LYS A 410 17.66 4.20 -26.65
CA LYS A 410 16.80 3.69 -27.73
C LYS A 410 15.42 4.36 -27.68
N ASP A 411 14.88 4.74 -28.84
CA ASP A 411 13.51 5.26 -29.02
C ASP A 411 13.18 6.49 -28.14
N MET A 412 14.18 7.25 -27.71
CA MET A 412 14.05 8.37 -26.77
C MET A 412 12.99 9.40 -27.17
N PHE A 413 12.88 9.69 -28.47
CA PHE A 413 11.95 10.66 -29.06
C PHE A 413 10.94 10.04 -30.03
N SER A 414 10.76 8.70 -29.99
CA SER A 414 9.86 8.04 -30.93
C SER A 414 8.44 8.62 -30.85
N PHE A 415 7.80 8.83 -32.00
CA PHE A 415 6.46 9.43 -32.12
C PHE A 415 6.30 10.86 -31.56
N CYS A 416 7.38 11.64 -31.48
CA CYS A 416 7.37 13.06 -31.10
C CYS A 416 7.27 13.99 -32.33
N GLU A 417 6.31 13.76 -33.21
CA GLU A 417 6.27 14.37 -34.57
C GLU A 417 6.20 15.90 -34.59
N LYS A 418 5.73 16.53 -33.51
CA LYS A 418 5.62 17.99 -33.40
C LYS A 418 6.86 18.67 -32.84
N LEU A 419 7.87 17.89 -32.42
CA LEU A 419 9.06 18.40 -31.74
C LEU A 419 9.92 19.22 -32.70
N LYS A 420 10.31 20.41 -32.25
CA LYS A 420 11.17 21.35 -32.99
C LYS A 420 12.24 21.90 -32.05
N GLY A 421 13.48 21.48 -32.28
CA GLY A 421 14.66 21.99 -31.59
C GLY A 421 15.54 22.79 -32.55
N ALA A 422 16.86 22.56 -32.48
CA ALA A 422 17.80 23.04 -33.51
C ALA A 422 17.49 22.48 -34.90
N VAL A 423 16.92 21.28 -34.96
CA VAL A 423 16.39 20.67 -36.19
C VAL A 423 14.94 20.24 -36.03
N ALA A 424 14.25 20.07 -37.16
CA ALA A 424 12.91 19.46 -37.19
C ALA A 424 12.99 17.95 -36.90
N TYR A 425 11.93 17.40 -36.31
CA TYR A 425 11.81 15.96 -36.06
C TYR A 425 12.00 15.11 -37.34
N ASP A 426 12.77 14.03 -37.23
CA ASP A 426 12.98 13.00 -38.23
C ASP A 426 12.66 11.62 -37.63
N LYS A 427 11.71 10.91 -38.24
CA LYS A 427 11.25 9.58 -37.79
C LYS A 427 12.35 8.51 -37.80
N ASN A 428 13.44 8.72 -38.54
CA ASN A 428 14.58 7.81 -38.57
C ASN A 428 15.67 8.17 -37.55
N LYS A 429 15.53 9.31 -36.85
CA LYS A 429 16.47 9.81 -35.83
C LYS A 429 15.73 10.02 -34.51
N THR A 430 15.46 8.94 -33.80
CA THR A 430 14.62 8.96 -32.58
C THR A 430 15.40 8.60 -31.32
N ASP A 431 16.68 8.25 -31.43
CA ASP A 431 17.52 7.94 -30.28
C ASP A 431 18.09 9.20 -29.60
N GLY A 432 18.87 8.99 -28.54
CA GLY A 432 19.51 10.05 -27.76
C GLY A 432 20.57 10.87 -28.49
N SER A 433 21.00 10.51 -29.71
CA SER A 433 21.87 11.41 -30.51
C SER A 433 21.21 12.75 -30.81
N MET A 434 19.87 12.78 -30.78
CA MET A 434 19.08 14.00 -30.96
C MET A 434 18.82 14.76 -29.65
N ALA A 435 19.30 14.29 -28.51
CA ALA A 435 19.22 14.98 -27.22
C ALA A 435 20.31 16.08 -27.11
N ASN A 436 20.34 16.99 -28.08
CA ASN A 436 21.36 18.03 -28.20
C ASN A 436 20.73 19.37 -28.61
N PRO A 437 21.07 20.48 -27.94
CA PRO A 437 20.47 21.79 -28.22
C PRO A 437 21.00 22.51 -29.46
N ASP A 438 22.10 22.05 -30.05
CA ASP A 438 22.72 22.63 -31.24
C ASP A 438 22.49 21.78 -32.51
N THR A 439 22.34 20.47 -32.35
CA THR A 439 22.20 19.54 -33.49
C THR A 439 20.93 18.70 -33.47
N GLY A 440 20.16 18.77 -32.38
CA GLY A 440 19.05 17.87 -32.10
C GLY A 440 17.74 18.57 -31.79
N TYR A 441 16.93 17.91 -30.97
CA TYR A 441 15.57 18.31 -30.65
C TYR A 441 15.43 19.13 -29.38
N PHE A 442 16.53 19.37 -28.65
CA PHE A 442 16.52 20.31 -27.55
C PHE A 442 16.57 21.75 -28.04
N THR A 443 16.04 22.65 -27.23
CA THR A 443 16.04 24.09 -27.45
C THR A 443 16.77 24.77 -26.31
N ARG A 444 17.77 25.60 -26.63
CA ARG A 444 18.43 26.43 -25.62
C ARG A 444 17.42 27.40 -25.01
N LYS A 445 17.37 27.45 -23.68
CA LYS A 445 16.65 28.49 -22.96
C LYS A 445 17.65 29.57 -22.58
N THR A 446 17.64 30.68 -23.32
CA THR A 446 18.44 31.83 -22.93
C THR A 446 17.95 32.35 -21.58
N PRO A 447 18.84 32.61 -20.62
CA PRO A 447 18.44 33.24 -19.37
C PRO A 447 17.76 34.58 -19.70
N SER A 448 16.49 34.72 -19.37
CA SER A 448 15.70 35.93 -19.63
C SER A 448 16.13 37.15 -18.78
N GLY A 449 17.33 37.12 -18.21
CA GLY A 449 17.73 38.00 -17.12
C GLY A 449 19.18 38.45 -17.16
N ILE A 450 19.89 38.42 -18.28
CA ILE A 450 21.15 39.17 -18.40
C ILE A 450 21.21 39.77 -19.79
N SER A 451 20.73 40.99 -19.96
CA SER A 451 20.99 41.74 -21.20
C SER A 451 22.44 42.23 -21.18
N ALA A 452 23.23 41.83 -22.17
CA ALA A 452 24.53 42.43 -22.45
C ALA A 452 24.30 43.85 -22.98
N GLY A 453 24.22 44.84 -22.08
CA GLY A 453 23.92 46.23 -22.44
C GLY A 453 22.44 46.49 -22.77
N MET A 454 22.07 47.77 -22.77
CA MET A 454 20.71 48.26 -23.02
C MET A 454 20.43 48.35 -24.52
N SER A 455 20.26 47.22 -25.19
CA SER A 455 19.75 47.22 -26.57
C SER A 455 18.48 46.37 -26.68
N SER A 456 17.36 46.92 -26.21
CA SER A 456 16.05 46.76 -26.86
C SER A 456 14.94 47.45 -26.07
N ASN A 457 14.23 48.30 -26.80
CA ASN A 457 12.98 48.99 -26.52
C ASN A 457 13.10 50.33 -25.78
N ASN A 458 12.23 51.28 -26.17
CA ASN A 458 12.07 52.69 -25.76
C ASN A 458 11.94 52.96 -24.24
N ALA A 459 12.25 52.01 -23.37
CA ALA A 459 12.21 52.16 -21.93
C ALA A 459 13.56 52.59 -21.38
N THR A 460 13.58 53.66 -20.58
CA THR A 460 14.79 54.19 -19.92
C THR A 460 14.90 53.63 -18.48
N VAL A 461 16.12 53.54 -17.94
CA VAL A 461 16.31 53.12 -16.54
C VAL A 461 15.84 54.21 -15.58
N ARG A 462 14.93 53.85 -14.67
CA ARG A 462 14.46 54.74 -13.59
C ARG A 462 15.27 54.57 -12.32
N THR A 463 15.60 53.32 -11.96
CA THR A 463 16.30 53.02 -10.71
C THR A 463 17.23 51.83 -10.89
N ILE A 464 18.41 51.90 -10.27
CA ILE A 464 19.40 50.81 -10.25
C ILE A 464 19.51 50.30 -8.82
N TYR A 465 19.64 48.99 -8.65
CA TYR A 465 19.86 48.31 -7.39
C TYR A 465 21.03 47.33 -7.53
N SER A 466 21.82 47.18 -6.47
CA SER A 466 22.77 46.06 -6.34
C SER A 466 22.00 44.75 -6.25
N VAL A 467 22.68 43.62 -6.48
CA VAL A 467 22.12 42.28 -6.24
C VAL A 467 21.60 42.07 -4.80
N ASN A 468 22.11 42.82 -3.83
CA ASN A 468 21.67 42.79 -2.42
C ASN A 468 20.53 43.79 -2.12
N GLY A 469 19.88 44.36 -3.14
CA GLY A 469 18.70 45.24 -2.98
C GLY A 469 18.99 46.71 -2.62
N LYS A 470 20.26 47.14 -2.46
CA LYS A 470 20.60 48.56 -2.22
C LYS A 470 20.51 49.39 -3.50
N LYS A 471 19.77 50.51 -3.47
CA LYS A 471 19.68 51.48 -4.56
C LYS A 471 21.06 52.07 -4.89
N GLN A 472 21.40 52.18 -6.18
CA GLN A 472 22.67 52.68 -6.72
C GLN A 472 22.45 53.94 -7.56
N LYS A 473 23.46 54.82 -7.61
CA LYS A 473 23.42 56.06 -8.43
C LYS A 473 23.75 55.80 -9.89
N GLU A 474 24.56 54.78 -10.17
CA GLU A 474 24.98 54.37 -11.51
C GLU A 474 25.18 52.84 -11.55
N LEU A 475 25.26 52.29 -12.77
CA LEU A 475 25.57 50.88 -12.95
C LEU A 475 26.96 50.58 -12.36
N GLN A 476 27.07 49.45 -11.65
CA GLN A 476 28.31 48.94 -11.08
C GLN A 476 28.87 47.81 -11.96
N ARG A 477 30.19 47.62 -11.97
CA ARG A 477 30.83 46.51 -12.69
C ARG A 477 30.22 45.18 -12.23
N GLY A 478 29.78 44.33 -13.17
CA GLY A 478 29.06 43.09 -12.86
C GLY A 478 27.53 43.23 -12.90
N VAL A 479 26.80 42.36 -12.18
CA VAL A 479 25.33 42.27 -12.27
C VAL A 479 24.64 43.39 -11.49
N ASN A 480 23.72 44.08 -12.16
CA ASN A 480 22.85 45.13 -11.63
C ASN A 480 21.38 44.71 -11.78
N ILE A 481 20.52 45.11 -10.86
CA ILE A 481 19.06 45.00 -11.00
C ILE A 481 18.54 46.40 -11.36
N VAL A 482 17.87 46.57 -12.49
CA VAL A 482 17.34 47.86 -12.95
C VAL A 482 15.82 47.83 -13.05
N ARG A 483 15.18 48.91 -12.62
CA ARG A 483 13.76 49.16 -12.87
C ARG A 483 13.63 50.12 -14.06
N MET A 484 12.90 49.70 -15.07
CA MET A 484 12.72 50.42 -16.34
C MET A 484 11.50 51.35 -16.30
N SER A 485 11.40 52.28 -17.24
CA SER A 485 10.30 53.26 -17.34
C SER A 485 8.96 52.65 -17.73
N ASP A 486 8.98 51.47 -18.35
CA ASP A 486 7.81 50.64 -18.68
C ASP A 486 7.29 49.81 -17.48
N GLY A 487 7.94 49.94 -16.31
CA GLY A 487 7.57 49.22 -15.09
C GLY A 487 8.26 47.85 -14.92
N THR A 488 9.00 47.37 -15.92
CA THR A 488 9.71 46.09 -15.84
C THR A 488 10.95 46.16 -14.93
N ILE A 489 11.32 45.03 -14.32
CA ILE A 489 12.58 44.85 -13.59
C ILE A 489 13.47 43.91 -14.40
N ARG A 490 14.69 44.34 -14.69
CA ARG A 490 15.66 43.59 -15.49
C ARG A 490 16.96 43.42 -14.71
N LYS A 491 17.74 42.41 -15.06
CA LYS A 491 19.12 42.20 -14.58
C LYS A 491 20.08 42.51 -15.74
N VAL A 492 21.07 43.38 -15.51
CA VAL A 492 21.95 43.95 -16.54
C VAL A 492 23.41 43.86 -16.09
N ILE A 493 24.34 43.59 -17.01
CA ILE A 493 25.79 43.62 -16.73
C ILE A 493 26.39 44.92 -17.28
N LYS A 494 27.22 45.60 -16.46
CA LYS A 494 28.09 46.72 -16.88
C LYS A 494 29.52 46.24 -17.08
#